data_AF-A0A926UGM3-F1
#
_entry.id   AF-A0A926UGM3-F1
#
_cell.length_a   1.000
_cell.length_b   1.000
_cell.length_c   1.000
_cell.angle_alpha   90.00
_cell.angle_beta   90.00
_cell.angle_gamma   90.00
#
_symmetry.space_group_name_H-M   'P 1'
#
loop_
_entity.id
_entity.type
_entity.pdbx_description
1 polymer ?
#
loop_
_entity_poly.entity_id
_entity_poly.type
_entity_poly.pdbx_seq_one_letter_code
_entity_poly.pdbx_strand_id
1 'polypeptide(L)'
;MAGEIFNLVSGAIGGGLVAAGLRVFENYFLAPRLAESVEARKKILLYSKPLWRACHDLHYRLFYIKKKMHSPRATLAASPQDAESLQWFTTSEGNYITSAAYMIATVACWIALYERDAVFLQFGQRSLTAQFLLKTESFKQSISSNKSILWFNYVNGIGEQLIQEETNRPVTFSSFCQKLLRDQDFRDYYTQLFCFLNEVNQGKFEASIENTLVALDDIKKFLVSNGIVVEMPEEFGPKWD
;
A
#
# COMPACT_ATOMS: atom_id res chain seq x y z
N MET A 1 -55.88 -39.35 28.73
CA MET A 1 -54.67 -39.97 28.14
C MET A 1 -54.43 -39.60 26.67
N ALA A 2 -55.44 -39.48 25.79
CA ALA A 2 -55.19 -39.15 24.37
C ALA A 2 -54.73 -37.70 24.10
N GLY A 3 -55.11 -36.72 24.94
CA GLY A 3 -54.74 -35.31 24.75
C GLY A 3 -53.29 -34.95 25.11
N GLU A 4 -52.65 -35.73 25.99
CA GLU A 4 -51.26 -35.47 26.41
C GLU A 4 -50.24 -35.93 25.36
N ILE A 5 -50.55 -36.99 24.61
CA ILE A 5 -49.69 -37.49 23.52
C ILE A 5 -49.73 -36.53 22.31
N PHE A 6 -50.88 -35.92 22.02
CA PHE A 6 -51.03 -35.00 20.90
C PHE A 6 -50.28 -33.67 21.11
N ASN A 7 -50.26 -33.16 22.35
CA ASN A 7 -49.51 -31.95 22.71
C ASN A 7 -47.99 -32.17 22.74
N LEU A 8 -47.54 -33.40 23.04
CA LEU A 8 -46.12 -33.74 23.06
C LEU A 8 -45.56 -33.92 21.63
N VAL A 9 -46.35 -34.52 20.74
CA VAL A 9 -45.99 -34.69 19.32
C VAL A 9 -46.03 -33.37 18.55
N SER A 10 -47.00 -32.49 18.83
CA SER A 10 -47.06 -31.16 18.20
C SER A 10 -45.91 -30.25 18.66
N GLY A 11 -45.49 -30.34 19.93
CA GLY A 11 -44.31 -29.65 20.45
C GLY A 11 -43.00 -30.12 19.82
N ALA A 12 -42.84 -31.44 19.61
CA ALA A 12 -41.64 -32.01 18.98
C ALA A 12 -41.51 -31.65 17.49
N ILE A 13 -42.63 -31.64 16.75
CA ILE A 13 -42.65 -31.27 15.33
C ILE A 13 -42.43 -29.76 15.16
N GLY A 14 -43.02 -28.93 16.02
CA GLY A 14 -42.79 -27.49 16.04
C GLY A 14 -41.34 -27.12 16.37
N GLY A 15 -40.73 -27.77 17.37
CA GLY A 15 -39.33 -27.56 17.71
C GLY A 15 -38.35 -27.99 16.61
N GLY A 16 -38.65 -29.11 15.92
CA GLY A 16 -37.84 -29.59 14.80
C GLY A 16 -37.83 -28.65 13.59
N LEU A 17 -38.98 -28.08 13.24
CA LEU A 17 -39.09 -27.12 12.13
C LEU A 17 -38.40 -25.79 12.43
N VAL A 18 -38.51 -25.29 13.67
CA VAL A 18 -37.80 -24.07 14.10
C VAL A 18 -36.28 -24.28 14.09
N ALA A 19 -35.80 -25.41 14.58
CA ALA A 19 -34.36 -25.73 14.57
C ALA A 19 -33.81 -25.92 13.15
N ALA A 20 -34.59 -26.54 12.25
CA ALA A 20 -34.23 -26.66 10.84
C ALA A 20 -34.20 -25.29 10.14
N GLY A 21 -35.18 -24.43 10.39
CA GLY A 21 -35.22 -23.06 9.88
C GLY A 21 -34.03 -22.21 10.36
N LEU A 22 -33.68 -22.31 11.65
CA LEU A 22 -32.50 -21.65 12.23
C LEU A 22 -31.20 -22.13 11.59
N ARG A 23 -31.02 -23.45 11.42
CA ARG A 23 -29.82 -24.00 10.75
C ARG A 23 -29.71 -23.59 9.29
N VAL A 24 -30.82 -23.55 8.57
CA VAL A 24 -30.82 -23.07 7.18
C VAL A 24 -30.48 -21.58 7.13
N PHE A 25 -31.04 -20.76 8.04
CA PHE A 25 -30.72 -19.35 8.13
C PHE A 25 -29.24 -19.11 8.50
N GLU A 26 -28.72 -19.84 9.49
CA GLU A 26 -27.31 -19.78 9.87
C GLU A 26 -26.38 -20.19 8.71
N ASN A 27 -26.68 -21.29 8.02
CA ASN A 27 -25.83 -21.80 6.93
C ASN A 27 -25.93 -20.98 5.64
N TYR A 28 -27.10 -20.43 5.31
CA TYR A 28 -27.29 -19.68 4.05
C TYR A 28 -27.09 -18.18 4.17
N PHE A 29 -27.34 -17.57 5.34
CA PHE A 29 -27.25 -16.11 5.50
C PHE A 29 -26.08 -15.66 6.38
N LEU A 30 -25.77 -16.40 7.46
CA LEU A 30 -24.72 -15.98 8.40
C LEU A 30 -23.35 -16.54 8.02
N ALA A 31 -23.26 -17.83 7.68
CA ALA A 31 -22.01 -18.50 7.33
C ALA A 31 -21.28 -17.87 6.11
N PRO A 32 -21.93 -17.54 4.99
CA PRO A 32 -21.25 -16.88 3.87
C PRO A 32 -20.80 -15.47 4.21
N ARG A 33 -21.61 -14.69 4.97
CA ARG A 33 -21.19 -13.36 5.46
C ARG A 33 -20.01 -13.42 6.42
N LEU A 34 -19.97 -14.43 7.29
CA LEU A 34 -18.85 -14.67 8.19
C LEU A 34 -17.59 -15.08 7.41
N ALA A 35 -17.71 -15.98 6.42
CA ALA A 35 -16.60 -16.38 5.56
C ALA A 35 -16.05 -15.20 4.75
N GLU A 36 -16.92 -14.42 4.09
CA GLU A 36 -16.55 -13.19 3.38
C GLU A 36 -15.88 -12.18 4.32
N SER A 37 -16.37 -12.03 5.56
CA SER A 37 -15.75 -11.12 6.54
C SER A 37 -14.37 -11.59 7.00
N VAL A 38 -14.14 -12.90 7.09
CA VAL A 38 -12.85 -13.48 7.47
C VAL A 38 -11.85 -13.35 6.32
N GLU A 39 -12.27 -13.60 5.08
CA GLU A 39 -11.43 -13.41 3.90
C GLU A 39 -11.09 -11.94 3.67
N ALA A 40 -12.07 -11.05 3.83
CA ALA A 40 -11.87 -9.60 3.82
C ALA A 40 -10.81 -9.17 4.83
N ARG A 41 -10.94 -9.61 6.09
CA ARG A 41 -9.96 -9.31 7.15
C ARG A 41 -8.58 -9.86 6.84
N LYS A 42 -8.48 -11.07 6.30
CA LYS A 42 -7.20 -11.67 5.87
C LYS A 42 -6.53 -10.83 4.79
N LYS A 43 -7.29 -10.38 3.78
CA LYS A 43 -6.77 -9.51 2.71
C LYS A 43 -6.37 -8.13 3.22
N ILE A 44 -7.17 -7.52 4.11
CA ILE A 44 -6.80 -6.27 4.79
C ILE A 44 -5.43 -6.47 5.45
N LEU A 45 -5.29 -7.44 6.35
CA LEU A 45 -4.03 -7.69 7.06
C LEU A 45 -2.86 -7.99 6.13
N LEU A 46 -3.09 -8.76 5.05
CA LEU A 46 -2.09 -9.11 4.05
C LEU A 46 -1.44 -7.86 3.44
N TYR A 47 -2.22 -6.81 3.21
CA TYR A 47 -1.75 -5.58 2.58
C TYR A 47 -1.41 -4.49 3.60
N SER A 48 -2.07 -4.44 4.77
CA SER A 48 -1.91 -3.34 5.74
C SER A 48 -0.51 -3.30 6.32
N LYS A 49 0.00 -4.45 6.74
CA LYS A 49 1.31 -4.52 7.38
C LYS A 49 2.43 -4.15 6.40
N PRO A 50 2.47 -4.67 5.16
CA PRO A 50 3.42 -4.22 4.15
C PRO A 50 3.25 -2.74 3.77
N LEU A 51 2.01 -2.24 3.64
CA LEU A 51 1.77 -0.83 3.34
C LEU A 51 2.32 0.07 4.46
N TRP A 52 1.99 -0.23 5.72
CA TRP A 52 2.51 0.51 6.87
C TRP A 52 4.04 0.55 6.83
N ARG A 53 4.67 -0.59 6.53
CA ARG A 53 6.11 -0.69 6.46
C ARG A 53 6.69 0.14 5.31
N ALA A 54 6.10 0.05 4.12
CA ALA A 54 6.50 0.84 2.98
C ALA A 54 6.37 2.35 3.26
N CYS A 55 5.28 2.77 3.92
CA CYS A 55 5.08 4.16 4.34
C CYS A 55 6.15 4.59 5.36
N HIS A 56 6.50 3.74 6.31
CA HIS A 56 7.55 4.02 7.29
C HIS A 56 8.92 4.19 6.62
N ASP A 57 9.31 3.24 5.77
CA ASP A 57 10.61 3.25 5.08
C ASP A 57 10.72 4.45 4.13
N LEU A 58 9.65 4.76 3.37
CA LEU A 58 9.60 5.94 2.52
C LEU A 58 9.63 7.24 3.33
N HIS A 59 8.88 7.32 4.44
CA HIS A 59 8.88 8.49 5.30
C HIS A 59 10.28 8.78 5.82
N TYR A 60 11.01 7.76 6.29
CA TYR A 60 12.39 7.92 6.73
C TYR A 60 13.30 8.43 5.59
N ARG A 61 13.21 7.83 4.41
CA ARG A 61 13.99 8.24 3.22
C ARG A 61 13.71 9.68 2.81
N LEU A 62 12.45 10.07 2.72
CA LEU A 62 12.04 11.43 2.35
C LEU A 62 12.43 12.46 3.42
N PHE A 63 12.36 12.11 4.70
CA PHE A 63 12.80 12.97 5.79
C PHE A 63 14.31 13.24 5.72
N TYR A 64 15.10 12.20 5.42
CA TYR A 64 16.53 12.33 5.20
C TYR A 64 16.86 13.18 3.96
N ILE A 65 16.12 12.97 2.86
CA ILE A 65 16.20 13.81 1.65
C ILE A 65 15.94 15.27 2.05
N LYS A 66 14.84 15.56 2.74
CA LYS A 66 14.48 16.91 3.17
C LYS A 66 15.58 17.57 4.01
N LYS A 67 16.09 16.87 5.04
CA LYS A 67 17.16 17.40 5.91
C LYS A 67 18.39 17.84 5.13
N LYS A 68 18.72 17.13 4.05
CA LYS A 68 19.88 17.42 3.23
C LYS A 68 19.60 18.42 2.09
N MET A 69 18.35 18.86 1.85
CA MET A 69 18.01 19.73 0.71
C MET A 69 18.72 21.08 0.75
N HIS A 70 19.03 21.57 1.95
CA HIS A 70 19.71 22.84 2.18
C HIS A 70 21.24 22.74 2.23
N SER A 71 21.80 21.54 2.04
CA SER A 71 23.26 21.33 2.00
C SER A 71 23.79 21.44 0.57
N PRO A 72 25.03 21.94 0.35
CA PRO A 72 25.64 21.92 -0.98
C PRO A 72 25.76 20.47 -1.46
N ARG A 73 25.07 20.14 -2.54
CA ARG A 73 24.99 18.79 -3.08
C ARG A 73 25.76 18.73 -4.39
N ALA A 74 26.56 17.67 -4.55
CA ALA A 74 26.89 17.20 -5.88
C ALA A 74 25.56 16.97 -6.61
N THR A 75 25.44 17.53 -7.81
CA THR A 75 24.41 17.11 -8.76
C THR A 75 24.47 15.59 -8.83
N LEU A 76 23.44 14.90 -8.34
CA LEU A 76 23.32 13.46 -8.54
C LEU A 76 23.36 13.25 -10.05
N ALA A 77 24.42 12.60 -10.52
CA ALA A 77 24.57 12.33 -11.93
C ALA A 77 23.42 11.42 -12.38
N ALA A 78 22.82 11.86 -13.48
CA ALA A 78 21.94 11.24 -14.45
C ALA A 78 21.04 10.03 -14.08
N SER A 79 19.85 10.10 -14.67
CA SER A 79 18.89 9.00 -14.84
C SER A 79 19.55 7.63 -15.08
N PRO A 80 18.92 6.52 -14.67
CA PRO A 80 19.38 5.16 -15.04
C PRO A 80 19.44 4.90 -16.56
N GLN A 81 19.02 5.86 -17.40
CA GLN A 81 19.30 5.85 -18.84
C GLN A 81 20.78 5.75 -19.19
N ASP A 82 21.66 6.30 -18.35
CA ASP A 82 23.11 6.25 -18.58
C ASP A 82 23.77 5.02 -17.92
N ALA A 83 22.98 4.12 -17.34
CA ALA A 83 23.49 2.92 -16.67
C ALA A 83 23.85 1.83 -17.70
N GLU A 84 25.14 1.70 -18.01
CA GLU A 84 25.65 0.62 -18.87
C GLU A 84 25.67 -0.75 -18.18
N SER A 85 25.62 -0.80 -16.84
CA SER A 85 25.69 -2.04 -16.07
C SER A 85 24.99 -1.95 -14.71
N LEU A 86 24.80 -3.11 -14.07
CA LEU A 86 24.25 -3.18 -12.71
C LEU A 86 25.12 -2.46 -11.67
N GLN A 87 26.39 -2.20 -11.97
CA GLN A 87 27.30 -1.50 -11.07
C GLN A 87 26.78 -0.10 -10.71
N TRP A 88 26.08 0.57 -11.63
CA TRP A 88 25.45 1.87 -11.38
C TRP A 88 24.55 1.85 -10.14
N PHE A 89 23.69 0.84 -10.01
CA PHE A 89 22.77 0.68 -8.88
C PHE A 89 23.45 0.34 -7.56
N THR A 90 24.74 -0.02 -7.59
CA THR A 90 25.54 -0.30 -6.39
C THR A 90 26.39 0.89 -5.95
N THR A 91 26.51 1.93 -6.78
CA THR A 91 27.15 3.19 -6.36
C THR A 91 26.31 3.89 -5.30
N SER A 92 26.94 4.71 -4.44
CA SER A 92 26.20 5.44 -3.39
C SER A 92 25.07 6.30 -3.97
N GLU A 93 25.34 7.00 -5.07
CA GLU A 93 24.38 7.88 -5.75
C GLU A 93 23.29 7.09 -6.48
N GLY A 94 23.67 6.11 -7.31
CA GLY A 94 22.73 5.29 -8.06
C GLY A 94 21.84 4.43 -7.16
N ASN A 95 22.39 3.84 -6.10
CA ASN A 95 21.61 3.13 -5.09
C ASN A 95 20.64 4.07 -4.37
N TYR A 96 21.10 5.26 -3.99
CA TYR A 96 20.27 6.22 -3.27
C TYR A 96 19.04 6.65 -4.08
N ILE A 97 19.24 7.07 -5.34
CA ILE A 97 18.12 7.54 -6.18
C ILE A 97 17.20 6.38 -6.58
N THR A 98 17.77 5.22 -6.92
CA THR A 98 16.99 4.05 -7.35
C THR A 98 16.20 3.45 -6.20
N SER A 99 16.78 3.37 -5.00
CA SER A 99 16.05 2.91 -3.81
C SER A 99 14.93 3.87 -3.41
N ALA A 100 15.14 5.19 -3.53
CA ALA A 100 14.07 6.17 -3.30
C ALA A 100 12.92 6.02 -4.31
N ALA A 101 13.23 5.87 -5.61
CA ALA A 101 12.24 5.62 -6.66
C ALA A 101 11.46 4.33 -6.37
N TYR A 102 12.16 3.27 -6.03
CA TYR A 102 11.57 1.98 -5.66
C TYR A 102 10.66 2.08 -4.43
N MET A 103 11.05 2.83 -3.39
CA MET A 103 10.23 3.02 -2.19
C MET A 103 8.92 3.78 -2.49
N ILE A 104 8.97 4.82 -3.33
CA ILE A 104 7.78 5.55 -3.79
C ILE A 104 6.85 4.60 -4.54
N ALA A 105 7.40 3.87 -5.51
CA ALA A 105 6.66 2.90 -6.30
C ALA A 105 6.10 1.75 -5.45
N THR A 106 6.79 1.35 -4.38
CA THR A 106 6.33 0.31 -3.44
C THR A 106 5.11 0.78 -2.65
N VAL A 107 5.10 2.02 -2.15
CA VAL A 107 3.90 2.58 -1.50
C VAL A 107 2.75 2.66 -2.48
N ALA A 108 2.99 3.18 -3.70
CA ALA A 108 1.97 3.24 -4.75
C ALA A 108 1.44 1.86 -5.13
N CYS A 109 2.30 0.83 -5.21
CA CYS A 109 1.93 -0.54 -5.51
C CYS A 109 1.01 -1.13 -4.43
N TRP A 110 1.35 -0.97 -3.16
CA TRP A 110 0.48 -1.45 -2.08
C TRP A 110 -0.86 -0.73 -2.05
N ILE A 111 -0.88 0.59 -2.34
CA ILE A 111 -2.13 1.35 -2.50
C ILE A 111 -2.95 0.80 -3.68
N ALA A 112 -2.33 0.54 -4.82
CA ALA A 112 -3.02 -0.01 -6.00
C ALA A 112 -3.61 -1.40 -5.72
N LEU A 113 -2.87 -2.28 -5.03
CA LEU A 113 -3.37 -3.58 -4.58
C LEU A 113 -4.55 -3.43 -3.61
N TYR A 114 -4.48 -2.46 -2.71
CA TYR A 114 -5.58 -2.10 -1.81
C TYR A 114 -6.82 -1.64 -2.56
N GLU A 115 -6.67 -0.72 -3.51
CA GLU A 115 -7.76 -0.13 -4.27
C GLU A 115 -8.41 -1.15 -5.21
N ARG A 116 -7.60 -2.00 -5.86
CA ARG A 116 -8.07 -3.10 -6.72
C ARG A 116 -8.93 -4.10 -5.94
N ASP A 117 -8.50 -4.45 -4.73
CA ASP A 117 -9.18 -5.44 -3.91
C ASP A 117 -10.23 -4.80 -2.97
N ALA A 118 -10.40 -3.46 -3.00
CA ALA A 118 -11.23 -2.67 -2.08
C ALA A 118 -12.70 -3.09 -2.00
N VAL A 119 -13.24 -3.67 -3.08
CA VAL A 119 -14.61 -4.23 -3.12
C VAL A 119 -14.81 -5.31 -2.04
N PHE A 120 -13.72 -5.98 -1.64
CA PHE A 120 -13.68 -7.02 -0.61
C PHE A 120 -13.13 -6.54 0.74
N LEU A 121 -12.64 -5.30 0.84
CA LEU A 121 -12.01 -4.78 2.06
C LEU A 121 -13.01 -3.96 2.86
N GLN A 122 -13.95 -4.65 3.53
CA GLN A 122 -14.78 -4.00 4.53
C GLN A 122 -13.97 -3.84 5.83
N PHE A 123 -13.53 -2.62 6.13
CA PHE A 123 -12.91 -2.25 7.42
C PHE A 123 -13.91 -2.36 8.61
N GLY A 124 -14.93 -3.21 8.51
CA GLY A 124 -16.05 -3.30 9.45
C GLY A 124 -17.12 -2.21 9.27
N GLN A 125 -16.74 -1.00 8.86
CA GLN A 125 -17.66 0.12 8.59
C GLN A 125 -17.34 0.81 7.24
N ARG A 126 -18.39 1.14 6.45
CA ARG A 126 -18.25 1.86 5.17
C ARG A 126 -17.50 3.20 5.31
N SER A 127 -17.63 3.87 6.46
CA SER A 127 -16.96 5.12 6.79
C SER A 127 -15.43 4.98 6.84
N LEU A 128 -14.92 3.83 7.29
CA LEU A 128 -13.48 3.59 7.41
C LEU A 128 -12.82 3.34 6.05
N THR A 129 -13.48 2.61 5.15
CA THR A 129 -13.00 2.45 3.77
C THR A 129 -12.90 3.80 3.06
N ALA A 130 -13.91 4.66 3.19
CA ALA A 130 -13.88 6.00 2.59
C ALA A 130 -12.76 6.87 3.19
N GLN A 131 -12.56 6.84 4.51
CA GLN A 131 -11.47 7.57 5.16
C GLN A 131 -10.10 7.09 4.69
N PHE A 132 -9.90 5.78 4.56
CA PHE A 132 -8.65 5.22 4.06
C PHE A 132 -8.35 5.69 2.63
N LEU A 133 -9.34 5.62 1.73
CA LEU A 133 -9.19 6.10 0.35
C LEU A 133 -8.86 7.59 0.29
N LEU A 134 -9.46 8.42 1.15
CA LEU A 134 -9.09 9.84 1.24
C LEU A 134 -7.63 10.03 1.69
N LYS A 135 -7.11 9.16 2.58
CA LYS A 135 -5.70 9.21 2.98
C LYS A 135 -4.76 8.78 1.85
N THR A 136 -5.09 7.73 1.10
CA THR A 136 -4.28 7.28 -0.04
C THR A 136 -4.32 8.30 -1.19
N GLU A 137 -5.46 8.93 -1.42
CA GLU A 137 -5.61 10.01 -2.40
C GLU A 137 -4.81 11.25 -2.00
N SER A 138 -4.84 11.64 -0.72
CA SER A 138 -4.01 12.73 -0.18
C SER A 138 -2.52 12.46 -0.41
N PHE A 139 -2.05 11.23 -0.21
CA PHE A 139 -0.67 10.84 -0.55
C PHE A 139 -0.39 11.04 -2.04
N LYS A 140 -1.25 10.52 -2.94
CA LYS A 140 -1.08 10.67 -4.38
C LYS A 140 -1.02 12.14 -4.81
N GLN A 141 -1.94 12.96 -4.30
CA GLN A 141 -1.98 14.40 -4.58
C GLN A 141 -0.78 15.16 -4.01
N SER A 142 -0.26 14.75 -2.84
CA SER A 142 0.86 15.42 -2.19
C SER A 142 2.17 15.31 -2.98
N ILE A 143 2.42 14.14 -3.58
CA ILE A 143 3.60 13.90 -4.42
C ILE A 143 3.40 14.41 -5.86
N SER A 144 2.15 14.45 -6.32
CA SER A 144 1.76 14.91 -7.67
C SER A 144 1.14 16.31 -7.69
N SER A 145 1.50 17.18 -6.73
CA SER A 145 0.89 18.50 -6.60
C SER A 145 1.05 19.33 -7.88
N ASN A 146 0.23 20.38 -8.09
CA ASN A 146 0.31 21.23 -9.29
C ASN A 146 1.68 21.87 -9.56
N LYS A 147 2.59 21.84 -8.58
CA LYS A 147 3.97 22.33 -8.72
C LYS A 147 4.97 21.20 -8.96
N SER A 148 4.59 19.94 -8.80
CA SER A 148 5.42 18.76 -9.06
C SER A 148 5.44 18.43 -10.55
N ILE A 149 6.53 17.81 -11.01
CA ILE A 149 6.58 17.25 -12.36
C ILE A 149 5.85 15.90 -12.45
N LEU A 150 5.48 15.28 -11.33
CA LEU A 150 4.75 14.02 -11.30
C LEU A 150 3.26 14.26 -11.45
N TRP A 151 2.64 13.49 -12.35
CA TRP A 151 1.20 13.58 -12.60
C TRP A 151 0.46 12.61 -11.68
N PHE A 152 -0.77 12.94 -11.28
CA PHE A 152 -1.54 12.09 -10.37
C PHE A 152 -1.70 10.65 -10.88
N ASN A 153 -2.09 10.49 -12.14
CA ASN A 153 -2.27 9.17 -12.75
C ASN A 153 -0.95 8.42 -12.97
N TYR A 154 0.17 9.15 -13.07
CA TYR A 154 1.49 8.53 -13.14
C TYR A 154 1.82 7.78 -11.85
N VAL A 155 1.44 8.32 -10.69
CA VAL A 155 1.63 7.65 -9.38
C VAL A 155 0.87 6.31 -9.33
N ASN A 156 -0.34 6.24 -9.90
CA ASN A 156 -1.06 4.97 -10.00
C ASN A 156 -0.31 3.99 -10.90
N GLY A 157 0.12 4.43 -12.08
CA GLY A 157 0.77 3.56 -13.04
C GLY A 157 2.12 3.02 -12.59
N ILE A 158 2.96 3.79 -11.87
CA ILE A 158 4.20 3.24 -11.28
C ILE A 158 3.93 2.21 -10.18
N GLY A 159 2.75 2.28 -9.53
CA GLY A 159 2.31 1.27 -8.57
C GLY A 159 1.90 -0.01 -9.27
N GLU A 160 1.07 0.10 -10.31
CA GLU A 160 0.58 -1.03 -11.10
C GLU A 160 1.72 -1.78 -11.82
N GLN A 161 2.65 -1.06 -12.44
CA GLN A 161 3.82 -1.64 -13.13
C GLN A 161 4.76 -2.41 -12.20
N LEU A 162 4.73 -2.12 -10.90
CA LEU A 162 5.56 -2.79 -9.90
C LEU A 162 4.91 -4.08 -9.37
N ILE A 163 3.64 -4.34 -9.66
CA ILE A 163 2.94 -5.54 -9.18
C ILE A 163 3.50 -6.77 -9.90
N GLN A 164 3.93 -7.75 -9.11
CA GLN A 164 4.21 -9.10 -9.57
C GLN A 164 2.89 -9.88 -9.64
N GLU A 165 2.47 -10.25 -10.85
CA GLU A 165 1.16 -10.86 -11.12
C GLU A 165 0.91 -12.15 -10.34
N GLU A 166 1.94 -12.99 -10.17
CA GLU A 166 1.77 -14.30 -9.54
C GLU A 166 1.56 -14.20 -8.02
N THR A 167 2.15 -13.17 -7.38
CA THR A 167 2.20 -13.06 -5.93
C THR A 167 1.34 -11.94 -5.36
N ASN A 168 0.87 -11.01 -6.20
CA ASN A 168 0.21 -9.77 -5.79
C ASN A 168 1.04 -8.98 -4.77
N ARG A 169 2.33 -8.81 -5.08
CA ARG A 169 3.30 -8.07 -4.27
C ARG A 169 4.18 -7.21 -5.17
N PRO A 170 4.83 -6.17 -4.64
CA PRO A 170 5.88 -5.48 -5.38
C PRO A 170 6.98 -6.46 -5.81
N VAL A 171 7.50 -6.32 -7.03
CA VAL A 171 8.75 -6.97 -7.43
C VAL A 171 9.86 -6.59 -6.45
N THR A 172 10.86 -7.47 -6.25
CA THR A 172 11.98 -7.16 -5.35
C THR A 172 12.84 -6.01 -5.90
N PHE A 173 13.58 -5.31 -5.04
CA PHE A 173 14.49 -4.24 -5.46
C PHE A 173 15.51 -4.70 -6.52
N SER A 174 16.06 -5.92 -6.37
CA SER A 174 16.96 -6.49 -7.37
C SER A 174 16.27 -6.68 -8.74
N SER A 175 15.03 -7.17 -8.73
CA SER A 175 14.24 -7.34 -9.94
C SER A 175 13.88 -5.99 -10.58
N PHE A 176 13.60 -4.98 -9.76
CA PHE A 176 13.37 -3.60 -10.21
C PHE A 176 14.59 -3.03 -10.92
N CYS A 177 15.79 -3.15 -10.34
CA CYS A 177 17.04 -2.71 -10.99
C CYS A 177 17.34 -3.50 -12.28
N GLN A 178 17.07 -4.81 -12.29
CA GLN A 178 17.23 -5.62 -13.51
C GLN A 178 16.26 -5.19 -14.62
N LYS A 179 14.99 -4.92 -14.28
CA LYS A 179 14.01 -4.37 -15.22
C LYS A 179 14.46 -3.01 -15.74
N LEU A 180 14.86 -2.08 -14.87
CA LEU A 180 15.39 -0.77 -15.27
C LEU A 180 16.59 -0.85 -16.21
N LEU A 181 17.41 -1.91 -16.13
CA LEU A 181 18.56 -2.10 -17.01
C LEU A 181 18.17 -2.72 -18.36
N ARG A 182 17.27 -3.71 -18.36
CA ARG A 182 17.01 -4.57 -19.52
C ARG A 182 15.78 -4.19 -20.33
N ASP A 183 14.82 -3.54 -19.70
CA ASP A 183 13.53 -3.20 -20.29
C ASP A 183 13.47 -1.68 -20.52
N GLN A 184 13.54 -1.28 -21.80
CA GLN A 184 13.53 0.13 -22.20
C GLN A 184 12.20 0.80 -21.86
N ASP A 185 11.07 0.13 -22.12
CA ASP A 185 9.75 0.71 -21.88
C ASP A 185 9.52 0.92 -20.37
N PHE A 186 9.93 -0.05 -19.55
CA PHE A 186 9.91 0.07 -18.09
C PHE A 186 10.79 1.24 -17.63
N ARG A 187 12.01 1.35 -18.14
CA ARG A 187 12.94 2.45 -17.80
C ARG A 187 12.38 3.81 -18.21
N ASP A 188 11.84 3.93 -19.42
CA ASP A 188 11.26 5.18 -19.92
C ASP A 188 10.06 5.60 -19.09
N TYR A 189 9.23 4.64 -18.70
CA TYR A 189 8.12 4.90 -17.80
C TYR A 189 8.60 5.47 -16.45
N TYR A 190 9.64 4.90 -15.83
CA TYR A 190 10.15 5.41 -14.55
C TYR A 190 11.01 6.68 -14.65
N THR A 191 11.38 7.13 -15.85
CA THR A 191 12.26 8.29 -16.05
C THR A 191 11.72 9.57 -15.39
N GLN A 192 10.40 9.80 -15.44
CA GLN A 192 9.79 10.97 -14.81
C GLN A 192 9.98 10.96 -13.28
N LEU A 193 9.94 9.78 -12.63
CA LEU A 193 10.22 9.63 -11.21
C LEU A 193 11.69 9.95 -10.88
N PHE A 194 12.62 9.54 -11.73
CA PHE A 194 14.04 9.88 -11.58
C PHE A 194 14.29 11.37 -11.76
N CYS A 195 13.67 12.01 -12.77
CA CYS A 195 13.71 13.46 -12.94
C CYS A 195 13.16 14.19 -11.70
N PHE A 196 12.06 13.69 -11.12
CA PHE A 196 11.47 14.28 -9.93
C PHE A 196 12.43 14.21 -8.75
N LEU A 197 13.04 13.05 -8.51
CA LEU A 197 14.02 12.87 -7.43
C LEU A 197 15.28 13.72 -7.63
N ASN A 198 15.73 13.92 -8.87
CA ASN A 198 16.83 14.83 -9.18
C ASN A 198 16.45 16.28 -8.85
N GLU A 199 15.25 16.74 -9.22
CA GLU A 199 14.78 18.09 -8.88
C GLU A 199 14.60 18.28 -7.37
N VAL A 200 14.07 17.28 -6.66
CA VAL A 200 14.04 17.27 -5.19
C VAL A 200 15.45 17.34 -4.61
N ASN A 201 16.42 16.65 -5.23
CA ASN A 201 17.80 16.71 -4.79
C ASN A 201 18.40 18.13 -4.96
N GLN A 202 17.92 18.90 -5.94
CA GLN A 202 18.31 20.30 -6.17
C GLN A 202 17.55 21.31 -5.28
N GLY A 203 16.79 20.84 -4.29
CA GLY A 203 16.06 21.71 -3.36
C GLY A 203 14.68 22.15 -3.87
N LYS A 204 14.23 21.66 -5.03
CA LYS A 204 12.88 21.94 -5.52
C LYS A 204 11.85 21.04 -4.83
N PHE A 205 10.57 21.43 -4.94
CA PHE A 205 9.43 20.68 -4.44
C PHE A 205 9.45 20.37 -2.93
N GLU A 206 10.15 21.16 -2.11
CA GLU A 206 10.23 20.98 -0.65
C GLU A 206 8.85 20.83 -0.01
N ALA A 207 7.91 21.73 -0.34
CA ALA A 207 6.53 21.66 0.14
C ALA A 207 5.82 20.36 -0.27
N SER A 208 6.12 19.80 -1.45
CA SER A 208 5.55 18.51 -1.87
C SER A 208 6.10 17.37 -1.01
N ILE A 209 7.41 17.39 -0.71
CA ILE A 209 8.03 16.42 0.20
C ILE A 209 7.44 16.52 1.61
N GLU A 210 7.24 17.73 2.12
CA GLU A 210 6.61 17.96 3.43
C GLU A 210 5.19 17.41 3.49
N ASN A 211 4.37 17.75 2.49
CA ASN A 211 3.01 17.24 2.40
C ASN A 211 2.98 15.72 2.25
N THR A 212 3.94 15.15 1.51
CA THR A 212 4.07 13.69 1.35
C THR A 212 4.41 13.02 2.68
N LEU A 213 5.33 13.59 3.47
CA LEU A 213 5.65 13.09 4.80
C LEU A 213 4.42 13.06 5.70
N VAL A 214 3.63 14.15 5.71
CA VAL A 214 2.37 14.22 6.48
C VAL A 214 1.38 13.15 6.00
N ALA A 215 1.19 13.01 4.68
CA ALA A 215 0.26 12.03 4.12
C ALA A 215 0.67 10.57 4.44
N LEU A 216 1.97 10.26 4.40
CA LEU A 216 2.48 8.95 4.81
C LEU A 216 2.23 8.67 6.29
N ASP A 217 2.37 9.69 7.13
CA ASP A 217 2.11 9.57 8.56
C ASP A 217 0.62 9.37 8.86
N ASP A 218 -0.24 10.07 8.15
CA ASP A 218 -1.68 9.91 8.21
C ASP A 218 -2.14 8.49 7.84
N ILE A 219 -1.55 7.89 6.80
CA ILE A 219 -1.83 6.48 6.43
C ILE A 219 -1.41 5.54 7.57
N LYS A 220 -0.18 5.69 8.09
CA LYS A 220 0.31 4.84 9.20
C LYS A 220 -0.59 4.97 10.43
N LYS A 221 -0.89 6.21 10.85
CA LYS A 221 -1.74 6.51 12.01
C LYS A 221 -3.12 5.91 11.84
N PHE A 222 -3.71 6.01 10.65
CA PHE A 222 -5.00 5.40 10.35
C PHE A 222 -4.98 3.88 10.55
N LEU A 223 -3.93 3.20 10.05
CA LEU A 223 -3.80 1.75 10.19
C LEU A 223 -3.65 1.32 11.66
N VAL A 224 -2.90 2.09 12.46
CA VAL A 224 -2.69 1.80 13.89
C VAL A 224 -3.94 2.12 14.73
N SER A 225 -4.53 3.31 14.57
CA SER A 225 -5.65 3.78 15.39
C SER A 225 -6.92 2.96 15.22
N ASN A 226 -7.09 2.31 14.06
CA ASN A 226 -8.21 1.43 13.78
C ASN A 226 -7.91 -0.06 14.09
N GLY A 227 -6.78 -0.36 14.74
CA GLY A 227 -6.40 -1.72 15.13
C GLY A 227 -6.14 -2.66 13.95
N ILE A 228 -5.84 -2.09 12.77
CA ILE A 228 -5.57 -2.86 11.55
C ILE A 228 -4.13 -3.39 11.58
N VAL A 229 -3.20 -2.59 12.10
CA VAL A 229 -1.79 -2.95 12.30
C VAL A 229 -1.39 -2.64 13.73
N VAL A 230 -0.66 -3.55 14.36
CA VAL A 230 0.00 -3.27 15.65
C VAL A 230 1.22 -2.40 15.39
N GLU A 231 1.35 -1.31 16.14
CA GLU A 231 2.52 -0.43 16.04
C GLU A 231 3.81 -1.25 16.19
N MET A 232 4.65 -1.21 15.15
CA MET A 232 5.91 -1.93 15.15
C MET A 232 6.99 -1.02 15.76
N PRO A 233 7.87 -1.54 16.63
CA PRO A 233 8.94 -0.74 17.24
C PRO A 233 9.78 -0.04 16.16
N GLU A 234 10.14 1.23 16.41
CA GLU A 234 10.95 2.03 15.48
C GLU A 234 12.33 1.40 15.16
N GLU A 235 12.81 0.50 16.01
CA GLU A 235 14.11 -0.18 15.87
C GLU A 235 14.22 -1.11 14.64
N PHE A 236 13.13 -1.39 13.94
CA PHE A 236 13.17 -2.21 12.72
C PHE A 236 13.49 -1.43 11.45
N GLY A 237 13.72 -0.11 11.50
CA GLY A 237 14.11 0.66 10.33
C GLY A 237 15.42 0.14 9.71
N PRO A 238 15.55 0.05 8.38
CA PRO A 238 16.82 -0.31 7.76
C PRO A 238 17.89 0.74 8.13
N LYS A 239 18.97 0.29 8.78
CA LYS A 239 20.17 1.10 8.98
C LYS A 239 20.86 1.27 7.62
N TRP A 240 20.53 2.35 6.93
CA TRP A 240 21.26 2.77 5.73
C TRP A 240 22.42 3.65 6.18
N ASP A 241 23.49 3.01 6.68
CA ASP A 241 24.79 3.65 6.86
C ASP A 241 25.51 3.78 5.49
#